data_AF-A0A955BTW1-F1
#
_entry.id   AF-A0A955BTW1-F1
#
_cell.length_a   1.000
_cell.length_b   1.000
_cell.length_c   1.000
_cell.angle_alpha   90.00
_cell.angle_beta   90.00
_cell.angle_gamma   90.00
#
_symmetry.space_group_name_H-M   'P 1'
#
loop_
_entity.id
_entity.type
_entity.pdbx_description
1 polymer ?
#
loop_
_entity_poly.entity_id
_entity_poly.type
_entity_poly.pdbx_seq_one_letter_code
_entity_poly.pdbx_strand_id
1 'polypeptide(L)'
;MVALAAGSLALLAADSALAQPGGRGFGPPQGGIGFLLMNDAVRGEIGVTDDQLRELEVMRDEIRNDMRERMRGVFQNFRDMSPEERDEAREKMQQEMQDLQADVETRIGGVLNQSQMDRLKQIEVQQQMQRGGVRGMLQGQLAEKLGITPEQQEQLQKKAEEEQQKLQQQIRKLTEEARERVLSVLT
;
A
#
# COMPACT_ATOMS: atom_id res chain seq x y z
N MET A 1 9.16 -65.38 4.43
CA MET A 1 8.73 -65.05 5.81
C MET A 1 9.66 -63.97 6.35
N VAL A 2 9.07 -62.83 6.77
CA VAL A 2 9.60 -61.79 7.70
C VAL A 2 10.71 -60.88 7.10
N ALA A 3 10.69 -59.54 7.13
CA ALA A 3 9.81 -58.52 7.74
C ALA A 3 9.86 -57.22 6.91
N LEU A 4 8.72 -56.50 6.92
CA LEU A 4 8.59 -55.08 6.60
C LEU A 4 9.52 -54.23 7.47
N ALA A 5 10.18 -53.23 6.87
CA ALA A 5 10.60 -52.02 7.57
C ALA A 5 10.01 -50.81 6.82
N ALA A 6 8.88 -50.33 7.31
CA ALA A 6 8.20 -49.14 6.83
C ALA A 6 9.02 -47.90 7.19
N GLY A 7 9.73 -47.33 6.22
CA GLY A 7 10.32 -45.99 6.30
C GLY A 7 9.24 -44.94 6.00
N SER A 8 8.44 -44.58 7.01
CA SER A 8 7.51 -43.46 6.93
C SER A 8 8.29 -42.15 6.96
N LEU A 9 8.64 -41.63 5.78
CA LEU A 9 9.13 -40.27 5.64
C LEU A 9 7.95 -39.32 5.86
N ALA A 10 7.89 -38.70 7.04
CA ALA A 10 7.01 -37.60 7.33
C ALA A 10 7.38 -36.42 6.40
N LEU A 11 6.66 -36.30 5.28
CA LEU A 11 6.60 -35.08 4.47
C LEU A 11 5.93 -33.99 5.33
N LEU A 12 6.79 -33.32 6.10
CA LEU A 12 6.49 -32.16 6.92
C LEU A 12 5.93 -31.03 6.04
N ALA A 13 4.65 -30.71 6.28
CA ALA A 13 4.04 -29.38 6.23
C ALA A 13 4.63 -28.36 5.22
N ALA A 14 4.24 -28.47 3.95
CA ALA A 14 4.43 -27.40 2.97
C ALA A 14 3.11 -26.70 2.53
N ASP A 15 1.96 -27.06 3.12
CA ASP A 15 0.65 -26.52 2.74
C ASP A 15 0.09 -25.45 3.70
N SER A 16 0.82 -25.08 4.76
CA SER A 16 0.32 -24.13 5.77
C SER A 16 0.79 -22.68 5.55
N ALA A 17 1.69 -22.43 4.61
CA ALA A 17 2.25 -21.09 4.38
C ALA A 17 1.39 -20.20 3.47
N LEU A 18 0.46 -20.78 2.69
CA LEU A 18 -0.37 -20.05 1.72
C LEU A 18 -1.85 -19.92 2.14
N ALA A 19 -2.22 -20.47 3.30
CA ALA A 19 -3.60 -20.46 3.82
C ALA A 19 -3.71 -19.89 5.25
N GLN A 20 -2.68 -19.22 5.77
CA GLN A 20 -2.95 -18.24 6.81
C GLN A 20 -3.75 -17.13 6.13
N PRO A 21 -4.95 -16.76 6.61
CA PRO A 21 -5.55 -15.49 6.25
C PRO A 21 -4.51 -14.45 6.66
N GLY A 22 -3.72 -14.02 5.68
CA GLY A 22 -2.66 -13.07 5.90
C GLY A 22 -3.30 -11.94 6.65
N GLY A 23 -2.82 -11.67 7.85
CA GLY A 23 -3.19 -10.48 8.57
C GLY A 23 -2.86 -9.32 7.63
N ARG A 24 -3.85 -8.88 6.86
CA ARG A 24 -4.01 -7.50 6.44
C ARG A 24 -4.18 -6.76 7.75
N GLY A 25 -3.07 -6.60 8.46
CA GLY A 25 -2.97 -5.67 9.54
C GLY A 25 -3.46 -4.35 8.99
N PHE A 26 -4.12 -3.60 9.86
CA PHE A 26 -4.20 -2.15 9.75
C PHE A 26 -2.77 -1.60 9.74
N GLY A 27 -2.09 -1.77 8.60
CA GLY A 27 -0.84 -1.09 8.33
C GLY A 27 -1.13 0.40 8.24
N PRO A 28 -0.16 1.26 8.60
CA PRO A 28 -0.33 2.70 8.46
C PRO A 28 -0.86 3.03 7.07
N PRO A 29 -1.77 4.01 6.93
CA PRO A 29 -2.21 4.48 5.62
C PRO A 29 -0.99 4.75 4.75
N GLN A 30 -0.72 3.87 3.79
CA GLN A 30 0.42 4.01 2.90
C GLN A 30 0.02 4.96 1.78
N GLY A 31 0.09 6.26 2.04
CA GLY A 31 -0.26 7.25 1.03
C GLY A 31 -0.30 8.66 1.60
N GLY A 32 -0.43 9.64 0.71
CA GLY A 32 -0.51 11.04 1.08
C GLY A 32 0.82 11.78 0.99
N ILE A 33 0.73 13.05 0.60
CA ILE A 33 1.81 14.04 0.60
C ILE A 33 2.54 14.16 1.95
N GLY A 34 1.87 13.95 3.09
CA GLY A 34 2.53 13.92 4.39
C GLY A 34 3.53 12.76 4.56
N PHE A 35 3.29 11.61 3.93
CA PHE A 35 4.24 10.50 3.93
C PHE A 35 5.46 10.79 3.05
N LEU A 36 5.26 11.50 1.93
CA LEU A 36 6.35 11.86 1.02
C LEU A 36 7.39 12.77 1.67
N LEU A 37 6.95 13.66 2.56
CA LEU A 37 7.84 14.56 3.30
C LEU A 37 8.72 13.85 4.34
N MET A 38 8.50 12.56 4.61
CA MET A 38 9.45 11.75 5.38
C MET A 38 10.68 11.33 4.58
N ASN A 39 10.67 11.53 3.26
CA ASN A 39 11.77 11.16 2.39
C ASN A 39 12.68 12.37 2.11
N ASP A 40 13.95 12.25 2.51
CA ASP A 40 14.96 13.30 2.34
C ASP A 40 15.15 13.73 0.89
N ALA A 41 15.10 12.78 -0.05
CA ALA A 41 15.22 13.09 -1.48
C ALA A 41 14.04 13.94 -1.96
N VAL A 42 12.82 13.65 -1.49
CA VAL A 42 11.64 14.47 -1.81
C VAL A 42 11.78 15.86 -1.24
N ARG A 43 12.22 15.98 0.03
CA ARG A 43 12.43 17.29 0.67
C ARG A 43 13.48 18.12 -0.05
N GLY A 44 14.59 17.49 -0.46
CA GLY A 44 15.63 18.14 -1.26
C GLY A 44 15.14 18.55 -2.64
N GLU A 45 14.34 17.71 -3.30
CA GLU A 45 13.80 17.98 -4.63
C GLU A 45 12.83 19.17 -4.66
N ILE A 46 11.98 19.31 -3.63
CA ILE A 46 11.09 20.48 -3.51
C ILE A 46 11.76 21.67 -2.82
N GLY A 47 13.03 21.54 -2.42
CA GLY A 47 13.78 22.62 -1.77
C GLY A 47 13.17 23.09 -0.46
N VAL A 48 12.78 22.17 0.43
CA VAL A 48 12.34 22.51 1.79
C VAL A 48 13.47 23.22 2.52
N THR A 49 13.20 24.39 3.11
CA THR A 49 14.19 25.13 3.91
C THR A 49 14.30 24.57 5.33
N ASP A 50 15.36 24.93 6.06
CA ASP A 50 15.54 24.51 7.46
C ASP A 50 14.45 25.03 8.41
N ASP A 51 13.88 26.20 8.11
CA ASP A 51 12.74 26.75 8.85
C ASP A 51 11.47 25.93 8.59
N GLN A 52 11.15 25.69 7.31
CA GLN A 52 10.02 24.85 6.92
C GLN A 52 10.14 23.42 7.46
N LEU A 53 11.36 22.88 7.47
CA LEU A 53 11.64 21.55 8.02
C LEU A 53 11.29 21.49 9.51
N ARG A 54 11.72 22.48 10.30
CA ARG A 54 11.38 22.56 11.73
C ARG A 54 9.88 22.65 11.96
N GLU A 55 9.17 23.45 11.17
CA GLU A 55 7.71 23.55 11.25
C GLU A 55 7.01 22.22 10.90
N LEU A 56 7.48 21.54 9.85
CA LEU A 56 6.97 20.22 9.45
C LEU A 56 7.24 19.15 10.53
N GLU A 57 8.35 19.23 11.25
CA GLU A 57 8.66 18.31 12.35
C GLU A 57 7.72 18.49 13.55
N VAL A 58 7.46 19.74 13.94
CA VAL A 58 6.47 20.07 14.99
C VAL A 58 5.09 19.58 14.56
N MET A 59 4.68 19.93 13.35
CA MET A 59 3.39 19.51 12.78
C MET A 59 3.25 17.98 12.74
N ARG A 60 4.31 17.26 12.39
CA ARG A 60 4.30 15.78 12.39
C ARG A 60 3.97 15.22 13.77
N ASP A 61 4.52 15.82 14.82
CA ASP A 61 4.29 15.34 16.18
C ASP A 61 2.87 15.69 16.65
N GLU A 62 2.31 16.83 16.24
CA GLU A 62 0.88 17.15 16.41
C GLU A 62 -0.03 16.16 15.68
N ILE A 63 0.22 15.89 14.39
CA ILE A 63 -0.54 14.92 13.58
C ILE A 63 -0.51 13.53 14.23
N ARG A 64 0.63 13.11 14.78
CA ARG A 64 0.75 11.84 15.50
C ARG A 64 -0.11 11.81 16.77
N ASN A 65 -0.21 12.92 17.48
CA ASN A 65 -1.07 13.02 18.66
C ASN A 65 -2.54 13.03 18.28
N ASP A 66 -2.93 13.81 17.27
CA ASP A 66 -4.31 13.87 16.74
C ASP A 66 -4.76 12.50 16.25
N MET A 67 -3.92 11.80 15.49
CA MET A 67 -4.16 10.42 15.06
C MET A 67 -4.40 9.50 16.26
N ARG A 68 -3.52 9.56 17.27
CA ARG A 68 -3.64 8.72 18.47
C ARG A 68 -4.95 9.01 19.21
N GLU A 69 -5.38 10.26 19.28
CA GLU A 69 -6.62 10.66 19.94
C GLU A 69 -7.85 10.17 19.17
N ARG A 70 -7.94 10.45 17.86
CA ARG A 70 -9.03 10.00 16.97
C ARG A 70 -9.17 8.48 16.96
N MET A 71 -8.05 7.78 16.99
CA MET A 71 -8.02 6.31 16.90
C MET A 71 -8.17 5.61 18.25
N ARG A 72 -8.05 6.32 19.39
CA ARG A 72 -8.09 5.72 20.73
C ARG A 72 -9.36 4.89 20.98
N GLY A 73 -10.49 5.34 20.44
CA GLY A 73 -11.78 4.66 20.59
C GLY A 73 -12.08 3.58 19.55
N VAL A 74 -11.47 3.64 18.36
CA VAL A 74 -11.76 2.70 17.26
C VAL A 74 -11.05 1.36 17.46
N PHE A 75 -9.84 1.37 18.04
CA PHE A 75 -9.08 0.15 18.28
C PHE A 75 -9.37 -0.51 19.63
N GLN A 76 -10.03 0.18 20.55
CA GLN A 76 -10.49 -0.44 21.80
C GLN A 76 -11.56 -1.48 21.45
N ASN A 77 -11.33 -2.73 21.89
CA ASN A 77 -12.24 -3.87 21.74
C ASN A 77 -12.41 -4.42 20.31
N PHE A 78 -11.57 -4.04 19.35
CA PHE A 78 -11.65 -4.56 17.97
C PHE A 78 -11.56 -6.09 17.88
N ARG A 79 -10.91 -6.74 18.87
CA ARG A 79 -10.82 -8.20 18.99
C ARG A 79 -12.13 -8.84 19.44
N ASP A 80 -12.91 -8.14 20.26
CA ASP A 80 -14.13 -8.65 20.89
C ASP A 80 -15.40 -8.29 20.11
N MET A 81 -15.29 -7.39 19.11
CA MET A 81 -16.39 -7.00 18.21
C MET A 81 -16.90 -8.16 17.34
N SER A 82 -18.20 -8.14 17.05
CA SER A 82 -18.83 -9.00 16.03
C SER A 82 -18.32 -8.68 14.62
N PRO A 83 -18.59 -9.54 13.62
CA PRO A 83 -18.27 -9.26 12.22
C PRO A 83 -18.85 -7.93 11.72
N GLU A 84 -20.12 -7.64 12.02
CA GLU A 84 -20.82 -6.42 11.62
C GLU A 84 -20.23 -5.18 12.31
N GLU A 85 -19.98 -5.25 13.62
CA GLU A 85 -19.35 -4.16 14.38
C GLU A 85 -17.93 -3.86 13.88
N ARG A 86 -17.18 -4.88 13.43
CA ARG A 86 -15.87 -4.69 12.81
C ARG A 86 -15.96 -3.99 11.46
N ASP A 87 -17.00 -4.24 10.68
CA ASP A 87 -17.19 -3.58 9.39
C ASP A 87 -17.55 -2.11 9.57
N GLU A 88 -18.44 -1.78 10.51
CA GLU A 88 -18.72 -0.38 10.89
C GLU A 88 -17.47 0.32 11.43
N ALA A 89 -16.68 -0.35 12.27
CA ALA A 89 -15.42 0.20 12.79
C ALA A 89 -14.38 0.44 11.69
N ARG A 90 -14.35 -0.40 10.64
CA ARG A 90 -13.49 -0.19 9.46
C ARG A 90 -13.94 1.01 8.65
N GLU A 91 -15.23 1.16 8.38
CA GLU A 91 -15.76 2.31 7.65
C GLU A 91 -15.48 3.61 8.40
N LYS A 92 -15.74 3.64 9.71
CA LYS A 92 -15.43 4.78 10.56
C LYS A 92 -13.93 5.11 10.54
N MET A 93 -13.07 4.09 10.61
CA MET A 93 -11.62 4.31 10.52
C MET A 93 -11.23 4.88 9.17
N GLN A 94 -11.79 4.35 8.08
CA GLN A 94 -11.52 4.84 6.74
C GLN A 94 -11.92 6.32 6.59
N GLN A 95 -13.05 6.73 7.16
CA GLN A 95 -13.50 8.11 7.16
C GLN A 95 -12.57 9.02 7.97
N GLU A 96 -12.24 8.63 9.22
CA GLU A 96 -11.31 9.40 10.06
C GLU A 96 -9.93 9.56 9.42
N MET A 97 -9.45 8.54 8.69
CA MET A 97 -8.19 8.61 7.95
C MET A 97 -8.27 9.58 6.77
N GLN A 98 -9.39 9.62 6.04
CA GLN A 98 -9.59 10.58 4.94
C GLN A 98 -9.63 12.01 5.47
N ASP A 99 -10.37 12.24 6.54
CA ASP A 99 -10.48 13.57 7.16
C ASP A 99 -9.13 14.04 7.70
N LEU A 100 -8.38 13.15 8.36
CA LEU A 100 -7.03 13.48 8.81
C LEU A 100 -6.10 13.77 7.61
N GLN A 101 -6.19 13.00 6.52
CA GLN A 101 -5.36 13.24 5.34
C GLN A 101 -5.62 14.63 4.73
N ALA A 102 -6.88 15.06 4.65
CA ALA A 102 -7.25 16.38 4.16
C ALA A 102 -6.77 17.51 5.09
N ASP A 103 -6.88 17.32 6.40
CA ASP A 103 -6.34 18.25 7.39
C ASP A 103 -4.81 18.36 7.29
N VAL A 104 -4.11 17.23 7.17
CA VAL A 104 -2.65 17.18 6.96
C VAL A 104 -2.25 17.93 5.68
N GLU A 105 -2.94 17.71 4.56
CA GLU A 105 -2.68 18.45 3.31
C GLU A 105 -2.84 19.96 3.51
N THR A 106 -3.90 20.37 4.21
CA THR A 106 -4.17 21.79 4.50
C THR A 106 -3.06 22.42 5.35
N ARG A 107 -2.66 21.74 6.43
CA ARG A 107 -1.59 22.22 7.32
C ARG A 107 -0.25 22.31 6.59
N ILE A 108 0.09 21.30 5.77
CA ILE A 108 1.32 21.33 4.94
C ILE A 108 1.28 22.52 3.96
N GLY A 109 0.13 22.80 3.35
CA GLY A 109 -0.05 23.96 2.47
C GLY A 109 0.11 25.32 3.17
N GLY A 110 0.03 25.37 4.50
CA GLY A 110 0.35 26.56 5.29
C GLY A 110 1.85 26.81 5.48
N VAL A 111 2.68 25.78 5.33
CA VAL A 111 4.14 25.83 5.52
C VAL A 111 4.87 25.89 4.17
N LEU A 112 4.40 25.12 3.19
CA LEU A 112 4.98 25.05 1.87
C LEU A 112 4.38 26.11 0.95
N ASN A 113 5.19 26.73 0.10
CA ASN A 113 4.68 27.64 -0.91
C ASN A 113 3.97 26.87 -2.06
N GLN A 114 3.25 27.60 -2.91
CA GLN A 114 2.47 27.02 -4.01
C GLN A 114 3.33 26.13 -4.93
N SER A 115 4.53 26.57 -5.31
CA SER A 115 5.40 25.80 -6.21
C SER A 115 5.88 24.49 -5.57
N GLN A 116 6.17 24.52 -4.26
CA GLN A 116 6.56 23.32 -3.51
C GLN A 116 5.40 22.34 -3.41
N MET A 117 4.20 22.84 -3.13
CA MET A 117 2.98 22.02 -3.09
C MET A 117 2.66 21.38 -4.43
N ASP A 118 2.77 22.14 -5.53
CA ASP A 118 2.54 21.61 -6.87
C ASP A 118 3.52 20.50 -7.22
N ARG A 119 4.81 20.69 -6.90
CA ARG A 119 5.81 19.64 -7.14
C ARG A 119 5.57 18.42 -6.25
N LEU A 120 5.23 18.62 -4.99
CA LEU A 120 4.94 17.53 -4.06
C LEU A 120 3.74 16.68 -4.53
N LYS A 121 2.69 17.33 -5.07
CA LYS A 121 1.54 16.64 -5.69
C LYS A 121 1.93 15.86 -6.94
N GLN A 122 2.83 16.39 -7.77
CA GLN A 122 3.36 15.63 -8.91
C GLN A 122 4.14 14.38 -8.46
N ILE A 123 4.96 14.49 -7.41
CA ILE A 123 5.70 13.36 -6.85
C ILE A 123 4.74 12.32 -6.27
N GLU A 124 3.67 12.76 -5.60
CA GLU A 124 2.62 11.87 -5.11
C GLU A 124 2.00 11.05 -6.24
N VAL A 125 1.60 11.73 -7.31
CA VAL A 125 1.08 11.11 -8.52
C VAL A 125 2.08 10.09 -9.09
N GLN A 126 3.35 10.45 -9.22
CA GLN A 126 4.38 9.54 -9.73
C GLN A 126 4.54 8.30 -8.85
N GLN A 127 4.54 8.45 -7.52
CA GLN A 127 4.60 7.31 -6.61
C GLN A 127 3.35 6.43 -6.69
N GLN A 128 2.16 7.03 -6.80
CA GLN A 128 0.92 6.29 -6.98
C GLN A 128 0.95 5.45 -8.26
N MET A 129 1.46 6.01 -9.37
CA MET A 129 1.64 5.28 -10.62
C MET A 129 2.65 4.14 -10.48
N GLN A 130 3.78 4.36 -9.81
CA GLN A 130 4.79 3.33 -9.59
C GLN A 130 4.27 2.16 -8.73
N ARG A 131 3.46 2.45 -7.70
CA ARG A 131 2.94 1.42 -6.78
C ARG A 131 1.69 0.72 -7.32
N GLY A 132 0.78 1.47 -7.95
CA GLY A 132 -0.51 0.98 -8.44
C GLY A 132 -0.48 0.50 -9.90
N GLY A 133 0.61 0.75 -10.62
CA GLY A 133 0.70 0.48 -12.05
C GLY A 133 -0.42 1.16 -12.84
N VAL A 134 -0.89 0.49 -13.90
CA VAL A 134 -2.00 1.00 -14.72
C VAL A 134 -3.28 1.17 -13.91
N ARG A 135 -3.52 0.33 -12.90
CA ARG A 135 -4.70 0.46 -12.04
C ARG A 135 -4.66 1.71 -11.18
N GLY A 136 -3.48 2.13 -10.72
CA GLY A 136 -3.29 3.39 -10.00
C GLY A 136 -3.48 4.63 -10.89
N MET A 137 -3.12 4.54 -12.17
CA MET A 137 -3.35 5.60 -13.16
C MET A 137 -4.82 5.81 -13.50
N LEU A 138 -5.61 4.73 -13.48
CA LEU A 138 -7.01 4.73 -13.90
C LEU A 138 -8.01 5.00 -12.78
N GLN A 139 -7.53 5.20 -11.55
CA GLN A 139 -8.39 5.41 -10.38
C GLN A 139 -8.27 6.86 -9.87
N GLY A 140 -9.41 7.42 -9.46
CA GLY A 140 -9.50 8.68 -8.72
C GLY A 140 -9.14 9.94 -9.51
N GLN A 141 -8.78 11.00 -8.79
CA GLN A 141 -8.45 12.33 -9.34
C GLN A 141 -7.28 12.32 -10.34
N LEU A 142 -6.49 11.25 -10.40
CA LEU A 142 -5.34 11.16 -11.28
C LEU A 142 -5.77 11.02 -12.75
N ALA A 143 -6.77 10.19 -13.04
CA ALA A 143 -7.29 10.04 -14.40
C ALA A 143 -7.85 11.37 -14.94
N GLU A 144 -8.58 12.10 -14.08
CA GLU A 144 -9.11 13.44 -14.39
C GLU A 144 -8.00 14.47 -14.60
N LYS A 145 -7.00 14.52 -13.70
CA LYS A 145 -5.85 15.44 -13.81
C LYS A 145 -4.97 15.16 -15.04
N LEU A 146 -4.90 13.91 -15.48
CA LEU A 146 -4.17 13.51 -16.68
C LEU A 146 -5.00 13.69 -17.96
N GLY A 147 -6.27 14.08 -17.86
CA GLY A 147 -7.15 14.25 -19.02
C GLY A 147 -7.39 12.95 -19.79
N ILE A 148 -7.36 11.80 -19.12
CA ILE A 148 -7.56 10.49 -19.74
C ILE A 148 -9.03 10.41 -20.19
N THR A 149 -9.27 10.20 -21.48
CA THR A 149 -10.64 10.05 -22.00
C THR A 149 -11.22 8.69 -21.61
N PRO A 150 -12.55 8.50 -21.63
CA PRO A 150 -13.17 7.20 -21.39
C PRO A 150 -12.62 6.10 -22.30
N GLU A 151 -12.36 6.41 -23.57
CA GLU A 151 -11.79 5.47 -24.54
C GLU A 151 -10.34 5.10 -24.20
N GLN A 152 -9.53 6.07 -23.77
CA GLN A 152 -8.15 5.81 -23.32
C GLN A 152 -8.14 4.99 -22.04
N GLN A 153 -9.10 5.23 -21.14
CA GLN A 153 -9.26 4.47 -19.91
C GLN A 153 -9.58 3.00 -20.22
N GLU A 154 -10.53 2.74 -21.12
CA GLU A 154 -10.88 1.38 -21.56
C GLU A 154 -9.69 0.66 -22.21
N GLN A 155 -8.95 1.33 -23.10
CA GLN A 155 -7.76 0.75 -23.72
C GLN A 155 -6.66 0.42 -22.72
N LEU A 156 -6.43 1.32 -21.75
CA LEU A 156 -5.45 1.10 -20.68
C LEU A 156 -5.87 -0.07 -19.77
N GLN A 157 -7.15 -0.19 -19.44
CA GLN A 157 -7.69 -1.33 -18.66
C GLN A 157 -7.44 -2.64 -19.39
N LYS A 158 -7.87 -2.74 -20.65
CA LYS A 158 -7.71 -3.96 -21.44
C LYS A 158 -6.24 -4.36 -21.57
N LYS A 159 -5.35 -3.41 -21.86
CA LYS A 159 -3.92 -3.66 -21.96
C LYS A 159 -3.31 -4.08 -20.62
N ALA A 160 -3.77 -3.50 -19.51
CA ALA A 160 -3.34 -3.91 -18.18
C ALA A 160 -3.75 -5.35 -17.85
N GLU A 161 -4.97 -5.75 -18.20
CA GLU A 161 -5.48 -7.11 -18.02
C GLU A 161 -4.68 -8.12 -18.84
N GLU A 162 -4.44 -7.82 -20.12
CA GLU A 162 -3.62 -8.66 -21.00
C GLU A 162 -2.20 -8.86 -20.45
N GLU A 163 -1.54 -7.78 -20.01
CA GLU A 163 -0.19 -7.87 -19.42
C GLU A 163 -0.20 -8.59 -18.06
N GLN A 164 -1.25 -8.42 -17.26
CA GLN A 164 -1.40 -9.15 -16.00
C GLN A 164 -1.54 -10.66 -16.23
N GLN A 165 -2.30 -11.09 -17.25
CA GLN A 165 -2.43 -12.50 -17.61
C GLN A 165 -1.09 -13.09 -18.07
N LYS A 166 -0.35 -12.37 -18.92
CA LYS A 166 0.99 -12.80 -19.36
C LYS A 166 1.95 -12.94 -18.18
N LEU A 167 1.95 -11.96 -17.28
CA LEU A 167 2.79 -11.99 -16.08
C LEU A 167 2.46 -13.21 -15.21
N GLN A 168 1.18 -13.52 -15.00
CA GLN A 168 0.77 -14.72 -14.26
C GLN A 168 1.26 -16.01 -14.91
N GLN A 169 1.19 -16.12 -16.23
CA GLN A 169 1.70 -17.27 -16.97
C GLN A 169 3.22 -17.41 -16.83
N GLN A 170 3.96 -16.31 -16.95
CA GLN A 170 5.42 -16.30 -16.78
C GLN A 170 5.83 -16.68 -15.36
N ILE A 171 5.14 -16.16 -14.34
CA ILE A 171 5.40 -16.53 -12.94
C ILE A 171 5.16 -18.02 -12.72
N ARG A 172 4.08 -18.60 -13.24
CA ARG A 172 3.82 -20.04 -13.16
C ARG A 172 4.96 -20.84 -13.76
N LYS A 173 5.35 -20.51 -15.00
CA LYS A 173 6.44 -21.18 -15.70
C LYS A 173 7.76 -21.09 -14.93
N LEU A 174 8.13 -19.89 -14.46
CA LEU A 174 9.35 -19.69 -13.67
C LEU A 174 9.32 -20.45 -12.34
N THR A 175 8.14 -20.57 -11.72
CA THR A 175 7.97 -21.33 -10.47
C THR A 175 8.12 -22.83 -10.70
N GLU A 176 7.57 -23.35 -11.79
CA GLU A 176 7.75 -24.75 -12.22
C GLU A 176 9.21 -25.05 -12.51
N GLU A 177 9.88 -24.21 -13.32
CA GLU A 177 11.31 -24.36 -13.60
C GLU A 177 12.18 -24.29 -12.34
N ALA A 178 11.87 -23.38 -11.41
CA ALA A 178 12.58 -23.28 -10.14
C ALA A 178 12.39 -24.55 -9.30
N ARG A 179 11.18 -25.11 -9.26
CA ARG A 179 10.87 -26.36 -8.56
C ARG A 179 11.65 -27.53 -9.15
N GLU A 180 11.70 -27.66 -10.47
CA GLU A 180 12.48 -28.70 -11.14
C GLU A 180 13.96 -28.62 -10.79
N ARG A 181 14.56 -27.42 -10.82
CA ARG A 181 15.97 -27.21 -10.44
C ARG A 181 16.28 -27.57 -8.99
N VAL A 182 15.33 -27.39 -8.08
CA VAL A 182 15.49 -27.80 -6.68
C VAL A 182 15.37 -29.32 -6.55
N LEU A 183 14.39 -29.92 -7.22
CA LEU A 183 14.17 -31.37 -7.17
C LEU A 183 15.30 -32.15 -7.83
N SER A 184 15.99 -31.58 -8.83
CA SER A 184 17.15 -32.21 -9.45
C SER A 184 18.35 -32.38 -8.52
N VAL A 185 18.33 -31.80 -7.31
CA VAL A 185 19.36 -32.07 -6.27
C VAL A 185 19.11 -33.39 -5.54
N LEU A 186 17.88 -33.91 -5.57
CA LEU A 186 17.49 -35.15 -4.89
C LEU A 186 17.66 -36.41 -5.76
N THR A 187 18.11 -36.24 -7.01
CA THR A 187 18.31 -37.28 -8.03
C THR A 187 19.72 -37.21 -8.57
#